data_AF-A0A084DBB8-F1
#
_entry.id   AF-A0A084DBB8-F1
#
_cell.length_a   1.000
_cell.length_b   1.000
_cell.length_c   1.000
_cell.angle_alpha   90.00
_cell.angle_beta   90.00
_cell.angle_gamma   90.00
#
_symmetry.space_group_name_H-M   'P 1'
#
loop_
_entity.id
_entity.type
_entity.pdbx_description
1 polymer ?
#
loop_
_entity_poly.entity_id
_entity_poly.type
_entity_poly.pdbx_seq_one_letter_code
_entity_poly.pdbx_strand_id
1 'polypeptide(L)'
;MSDLAADESRLTAEIERLKADFPKTRELYREACALLFFRFGITPTANRLYQLVRKGSMSTPTAVLGEFWAELREKSRVRIEHPDLPVDLQAAAGELVATLWNRSSADAAAALDALRTDVEAERTAAHAEVAKLRAELARTETALEQRTAALLAAQVRIQELEQARAADDASRQALQADLARLKADNAEGDRALAQARADFTTQLDRLRDDAGRAEERLRASEKRALQEIDRERLAAARLQKELDAMASRAEQRDARNRNDTAALQAQLGDALHRCGVLQGQLDGALATDAARGKELEDLRREMAVLARRAPARGVKTAPAAQRSDRRARTRQRAGDASR
;
A
#
# COMPACT_ATOMS: atom_id res chain seq x y z
N MET A 1 -82.51 13.31 -56.00
CA MET A 1 -81.87 14.23 -56.97
C MET A 1 -80.68 13.58 -57.68
N SER A 2 -79.90 12.72 -57.01
CA SER A 2 -78.75 12.02 -57.62
C SER A 2 -79.12 10.87 -58.56
N ASP A 3 -80.21 10.13 -58.29
CA ASP A 3 -80.60 8.98 -59.11
C ASP A 3 -81.06 9.36 -60.53
N LEU A 4 -81.82 10.46 -60.68
CA LEU A 4 -82.27 10.96 -61.98
C LEU A 4 -81.10 11.40 -62.89
N ALA A 5 -80.05 11.99 -62.32
CA ALA A 5 -78.87 12.41 -63.09
C ALA A 5 -77.97 11.21 -63.47
N ALA A 6 -77.86 10.22 -62.57
CA ALA A 6 -77.19 8.95 -62.89
C ALA A 6 -77.93 8.20 -64.01
N ASP A 7 -79.26 8.20 -63.99
CA ASP A 7 -80.10 7.57 -65.02
C ASP A 7 -80.00 8.29 -66.37
N GLU A 8 -79.90 9.62 -66.43
CA GLU A 8 -79.68 10.34 -67.70
C GLU A 8 -78.31 10.03 -68.33
N SER A 9 -77.26 9.89 -67.51
CA SER A 9 -75.92 9.54 -68.01
C SER A 9 -75.86 8.10 -68.54
N ARG A 10 -76.52 7.16 -67.85
CA ARG A 10 -76.68 5.77 -68.29
C ARG A 10 -77.52 5.66 -69.55
N LEU A 11 -78.64 6.38 -69.61
CA LEU A 11 -79.51 6.47 -70.78
C LEU A 11 -78.75 6.91 -72.03
N THR A 12 -77.91 7.95 -71.90
CA THR A 12 -77.11 8.45 -73.02
C THR A 12 -76.08 7.43 -73.49
N ALA A 13 -75.39 6.75 -72.56
CA ALA A 13 -74.41 5.73 -72.89
C ALA A 13 -75.02 4.49 -73.57
N GLU A 14 -76.21 4.06 -73.15
CA GLU A 14 -76.92 2.94 -73.78
C GLU A 14 -77.46 3.31 -75.17
N ILE A 15 -77.88 4.56 -75.39
CA ILE A 15 -78.29 5.05 -76.71
C ILE A 15 -77.10 5.14 -77.68
N GLU A 16 -75.91 5.51 -77.20
CA GLU A 16 -74.68 5.46 -78.02
C GLU A 16 -74.29 4.04 -78.41
N ARG A 17 -74.52 3.04 -77.54
CA ARG A 17 -74.35 1.62 -77.90
C ARG A 17 -75.36 1.18 -78.96
N LEU A 18 -76.65 1.53 -78.79
CA LEU A 18 -77.68 1.24 -79.78
C LEU A 18 -77.38 1.87 -81.15
N LYS A 19 -76.78 3.07 -81.18
CA LYS A 19 -76.33 3.72 -82.43
C LYS A 19 -75.27 2.94 -83.18
N ALA A 20 -74.43 2.17 -82.47
CA ALA A 20 -73.40 1.33 -83.08
C ALA A 20 -73.98 0.01 -83.60
N ASP A 21 -74.92 -0.57 -82.87
CA ASP A 21 -75.51 -1.88 -83.18
C ASP A 21 -76.60 -1.82 -84.27
N PHE A 22 -77.32 -0.70 -84.39
CA PHE A 22 -78.41 -0.52 -85.35
C PHE A 22 -78.08 0.60 -86.37
N PRO A 23 -77.51 0.26 -87.54
CA PRO A 23 -77.12 1.25 -88.54
C PRO A 23 -78.32 1.90 -89.27
N LYS A 24 -79.50 1.27 -89.23
CA LYS A 24 -80.73 1.78 -89.85
C LYS A 24 -81.48 2.72 -88.91
N THR A 25 -81.75 3.93 -89.37
CA THR A 25 -82.40 5.00 -88.59
C THR A 25 -83.75 4.62 -87.97
N ARG A 26 -84.63 3.90 -88.70
CA ARG A 26 -85.97 3.52 -88.18
C ARG A 26 -85.90 2.48 -87.05
N GLU A 27 -85.05 1.46 -87.21
CA GLU A 27 -84.85 0.41 -86.22
C GLU A 27 -84.22 0.98 -84.94
N LEU A 28 -83.24 1.89 -85.09
CA LEU A 28 -82.65 2.62 -83.99
C LEU A 28 -83.67 3.45 -83.19
N TYR A 29 -84.60 4.12 -83.87
CA TYR A 29 -85.68 4.84 -83.19
C TYR A 29 -86.64 3.91 -82.44
N ARG A 30 -86.92 2.71 -82.96
CA ARG A 30 -87.77 1.71 -82.30
C ARG A 30 -87.12 1.16 -81.03
N GLU A 31 -85.83 0.82 -81.09
CA GLU A 31 -85.07 0.36 -79.92
C GLU A 31 -84.89 1.47 -78.88
N ALA A 32 -84.69 2.72 -79.32
CA ALA A 32 -84.69 3.87 -78.42
C ALA A 32 -86.05 4.09 -77.73
N CYS A 33 -87.17 3.87 -78.44
CA CYS A 33 -88.50 3.87 -77.83
C CYS A 33 -88.65 2.77 -76.78
N ALA A 34 -88.22 1.55 -77.10
CA ALA A 34 -88.27 0.41 -76.20
C ALA A 34 -87.40 0.63 -74.95
N LEU A 35 -86.20 1.15 -75.12
CA LEU A 35 -85.27 1.43 -74.02
C LEU A 35 -85.83 2.50 -73.07
N LEU A 36 -86.32 3.62 -73.61
CA LEU A 36 -86.96 4.67 -72.80
C LEU A 36 -88.15 4.13 -72.00
N PHE A 37 -89.04 3.38 -72.67
CA PHE A 37 -90.29 2.94 -72.06
C PHE A 37 -90.09 1.79 -71.07
N PHE A 38 -89.36 0.73 -71.44
CA PHE A 38 -89.26 -0.49 -70.63
C PHE A 38 -88.16 -0.46 -69.58
N ARG A 39 -87.02 0.19 -69.87
CA ARG A 39 -85.86 0.19 -68.95
C ARG A 39 -85.87 1.39 -68.02
N PHE A 40 -86.22 2.57 -68.55
CA PHE A 40 -86.18 3.83 -67.80
C PHE A 40 -87.57 4.33 -67.38
N GLY A 41 -88.66 3.71 -67.83
CA GLY A 41 -90.02 4.12 -67.46
C GLY A 41 -90.45 5.51 -67.98
N ILE A 42 -89.72 6.07 -68.95
CA ILE A 42 -89.99 7.40 -69.52
C ILE A 42 -90.87 7.23 -70.76
N THR A 43 -91.98 7.97 -70.83
CA THR A 43 -92.84 7.97 -72.03
C THR A 43 -92.09 8.55 -73.23
N PRO A 44 -91.82 7.76 -74.29
CA PRO A 44 -91.09 8.25 -75.46
C PRO A 44 -91.91 9.33 -76.18
N THR A 45 -91.29 10.49 -76.43
CA THR A 45 -91.86 11.58 -77.24
C THR A 45 -90.99 11.83 -78.46
N ALA A 46 -91.60 12.24 -79.57
CA ALA A 46 -90.89 12.45 -80.84
C ALA A 46 -89.68 13.41 -80.70
N ASN A 47 -89.85 14.48 -79.91
CA ASN A 47 -88.78 15.45 -79.67
C ASN A 47 -87.63 14.86 -78.84
N ARG A 48 -87.93 14.10 -77.77
CA ARG A 48 -86.91 13.50 -76.91
C ARG A 48 -86.12 12.42 -77.64
N LEU A 49 -86.78 11.60 -78.46
CA LEU A 49 -86.13 10.60 -79.31
C LEU A 49 -85.19 11.26 -80.31
N TYR A 50 -85.64 12.34 -80.95
CA TYR A 50 -84.81 13.11 -81.90
C TYR A 50 -83.57 13.71 -81.22
N GLN A 51 -83.73 14.27 -80.01
CA GLN A 51 -82.62 14.86 -79.26
C GLN A 51 -81.53 13.86 -78.87
N LEU A 52 -81.91 12.61 -78.61
CA LEU A 52 -81.01 11.54 -78.18
C LEU A 52 -80.34 10.84 -79.37
N VAL A 53 -81.07 10.56 -80.45
CA VAL A 53 -80.56 9.82 -81.61
C VAL A 53 -79.90 10.74 -82.66
N ARG A 54 -80.40 11.97 -82.84
CA ARG A 54 -79.92 13.01 -83.77
C ARG A 54 -79.59 12.52 -85.19
N LYS A 55 -80.38 11.58 -85.73
CA LYS A 55 -80.22 11.04 -87.11
C LYS A 55 -81.55 11.06 -87.88
N GLY A 56 -81.51 11.43 -89.16
CA GLY A 56 -82.67 11.42 -90.06
C GLY A 56 -83.55 12.68 -90.02
N SER A 57 -84.64 12.65 -90.81
CA SER A 57 -85.63 13.75 -90.90
C SER A 57 -86.54 13.79 -89.66
N MET A 58 -87.08 14.97 -89.36
CA MET A 58 -87.95 15.23 -88.19
C MET A 58 -89.27 14.43 -88.22
N SER A 59 -89.72 13.93 -89.38
CA SER A 59 -90.95 13.13 -89.49
C SER A 59 -90.78 11.66 -89.08
N THR A 60 -89.55 11.14 -89.04
CA THR A 60 -89.25 9.73 -88.77
C THR A 60 -89.52 9.30 -87.32
N PRO A 61 -89.13 10.06 -86.28
CA PRO A 61 -89.42 9.72 -84.89
C PRO A 61 -90.92 9.60 -84.60
N THR A 62 -91.76 10.47 -85.18
CA THR A 62 -93.21 10.46 -84.97
C THR A 62 -93.88 9.23 -85.57
N ALA A 63 -93.47 8.82 -86.78
CA ALA A 63 -94.01 7.63 -87.44
C ALA A 63 -93.65 6.34 -86.68
N VAL A 64 -92.38 6.19 -86.30
CA VAL A 64 -91.89 5.01 -85.54
C VAL A 64 -92.53 4.95 -84.15
N LEU A 65 -92.72 6.09 -83.49
CA LEU A 65 -93.41 6.17 -82.20
C LEU A 65 -94.88 5.70 -82.32
N GLY A 66 -95.58 6.12 -83.37
CA GLY A 66 -96.95 5.67 -83.64
C GLY A 66 -97.05 4.16 -83.88
N GLU A 67 -96.14 3.61 -84.70
CA GLU A 67 -96.03 2.17 -84.96
C GLU A 67 -95.70 1.39 -83.67
N PHE A 68 -94.75 1.86 -82.87
CA PHE A 68 -94.36 1.26 -81.60
C PHE A 68 -95.54 1.17 -80.61
N TRP A 69 -96.30 2.25 -80.44
CA TRP A 69 -97.47 2.24 -79.57
C TRP A 69 -98.61 1.38 -80.12
N ALA A 70 -98.75 1.23 -81.44
CA ALA A 70 -99.71 0.32 -82.03
C ALA A 70 -99.33 -1.15 -81.76
N GLU A 71 -98.06 -1.51 -82.00
CA GLU A 71 -97.53 -2.85 -81.73
C GLU A 71 -97.58 -3.22 -80.24
N LEU A 72 -97.25 -2.27 -79.36
CA LEU A 72 -97.26 -2.51 -77.92
C LEU A 72 -98.67 -2.77 -77.40
N ARG A 73 -99.66 -1.98 -77.86
CA ARG A 73 -101.07 -2.18 -77.49
C ARG A 73 -101.64 -3.48 -78.04
N GLU A 74 -101.16 -3.93 -79.20
CA GLU A 74 -101.57 -5.21 -79.77
C GLU A 74 -100.98 -6.39 -78.99
N LYS A 75 -99.69 -6.32 -78.62
CA LYS A 75 -98.99 -7.38 -77.86
C LYS A 75 -99.36 -7.44 -76.38
N SER A 76 -99.78 -6.32 -75.77
CA SER A 76 -100.20 -6.29 -74.37
C SER A 76 -101.67 -6.68 -74.16
N ARG A 77 -102.41 -6.93 -75.24
CA ARG A 77 -103.78 -7.46 -75.15
C ARG A 77 -103.74 -8.95 -74.83
N VAL A 78 -103.94 -9.29 -73.57
CA VAL A 78 -104.41 -10.63 -73.19
C VAL A 78 -105.90 -10.69 -73.54
N ARG A 79 -106.22 -10.94 -74.81
CA ARG A 79 -107.57 -11.35 -75.19
C ARG A 79 -107.66 -12.86 -75.04
N ILE A 80 -108.49 -13.31 -74.12
CA ILE A 80 -109.01 -14.68 -74.12
C ILE A 80 -110.02 -14.74 -75.28
N GLU A 81 -109.57 -14.90 -76.53
CA GLU A 81 -110.49 -15.10 -77.64
C GLU A 81 -110.95 -16.56 -77.62
N HIS A 82 -112.17 -16.79 -77.13
CA HIS A 82 -112.94 -18.01 -77.36
C HIS A 82 -114.25 -17.58 -78.06
N PRO A 83 -114.59 -18.13 -79.23
CA PRO A 83 -115.58 -17.55 -80.16
C PRO A 83 -117.02 -17.43 -79.64
N ASP A 84 -117.36 -18.00 -78.48
CA ASP A 84 -118.71 -17.95 -77.87
C ASP A 84 -118.75 -17.35 -76.46
N LEU A 85 -117.70 -16.63 -76.01
CA LEU A 85 -117.67 -16.07 -74.65
C LEU A 85 -118.23 -14.63 -74.59
N PRO A 86 -119.26 -14.34 -73.77
CA PRO A 86 -119.79 -12.99 -73.57
C PRO A 86 -118.72 -12.02 -73.05
N VAL A 87 -118.68 -10.81 -73.63
CA VAL A 87 -117.70 -9.76 -73.31
C VAL A 87 -117.67 -9.42 -71.82
N ASP A 88 -118.81 -9.46 -71.14
CA ASP A 88 -118.93 -9.19 -69.70
C ASP A 88 -118.18 -10.23 -68.84
N LEU A 89 -118.21 -11.50 -69.24
CA LEU A 89 -117.48 -12.57 -68.52
C LEU A 89 -115.98 -12.50 -68.76
N GLN A 90 -115.56 -12.10 -69.96
CA GLN A 90 -114.15 -11.86 -70.27
C GLN A 90 -113.58 -10.70 -69.45
N ALA A 91 -114.34 -9.62 -69.29
CA ALA A 91 -113.96 -8.47 -68.47
C ALA A 91 -113.83 -8.85 -66.98
N ALA A 92 -114.82 -9.57 -66.43
CA ALA A 92 -114.80 -10.03 -65.04
C ALA A 92 -113.63 -11.00 -64.75
N ALA A 93 -113.33 -11.92 -65.69
CA ALA A 93 -112.19 -12.83 -65.56
C ALA A 93 -110.85 -12.08 -65.61
N GLY A 94 -110.71 -11.07 -66.49
CA GLY A 94 -109.54 -10.22 -66.56
C GLY A 94 -109.31 -9.40 -65.27
N GLU A 95 -110.38 -8.87 -64.69
CA GLU A 95 -110.33 -8.13 -63.43
C GLU A 95 -109.94 -9.02 -62.24
N LEU A 96 -110.45 -10.26 -62.20
CA LEU A 96 -110.06 -11.23 -61.17
C LEU A 96 -108.58 -11.64 -61.28
N VAL A 97 -108.07 -11.87 -62.49
CA VAL A 97 -106.65 -12.17 -62.69
C VAL A 97 -105.78 -10.96 -62.33
N ALA A 98 -106.19 -9.75 -62.69
CA ALA A 98 -105.45 -8.53 -62.35
C ALA A 98 -105.41 -8.29 -60.83
N THR A 99 -106.53 -8.47 -60.12
CA THR A 99 -106.59 -8.33 -58.67
C THR A 99 -105.77 -9.39 -57.95
N LEU A 100 -105.84 -10.65 -58.39
CA LEU A 100 -105.03 -11.74 -57.84
C LEU A 100 -103.53 -11.51 -58.08
N TRP A 101 -103.16 -11.06 -59.28
CA TRP A 101 -101.79 -10.69 -59.60
C TRP A 101 -101.27 -9.54 -58.74
N ASN A 102 -102.06 -8.47 -58.61
CA ASN A 102 -101.68 -7.31 -57.80
C ASN A 102 -101.52 -7.68 -56.32
N ARG A 103 -102.44 -8.50 -55.78
CA ARG A 103 -102.36 -8.98 -54.39
C ARG A 103 -101.14 -9.88 -54.18
N SER A 104 -100.92 -10.86 -55.06
CA SER A 104 -99.73 -11.74 -55.00
C SER A 104 -98.42 -10.95 -55.11
N SER A 105 -98.38 -9.96 -56.01
CA SER A 105 -97.21 -9.08 -56.18
C SER A 105 -96.96 -8.20 -54.94
N ALA A 106 -98.02 -7.70 -54.30
CA ALA A 106 -97.93 -6.93 -53.07
C ALA A 106 -97.46 -7.80 -51.89
N ASP A 107 -98.02 -9.00 -51.73
CA ASP A 107 -97.62 -9.95 -50.68
C ASP A 107 -96.16 -10.40 -50.86
N ALA A 108 -95.72 -10.65 -52.10
CA ALA A 108 -94.33 -10.98 -52.41
C ALA A 108 -93.37 -9.81 -52.14
N ALA A 109 -93.77 -8.57 -52.44
CA ALA A 109 -92.98 -7.38 -52.13
C ALA A 109 -92.86 -7.18 -50.61
N ALA A 110 -93.94 -7.35 -49.86
CA ALA A 110 -93.93 -7.26 -48.40
C ALA A 110 -93.04 -8.35 -47.75
N ALA A 111 -93.11 -9.60 -48.24
CA ALA A 111 -92.25 -10.67 -47.78
C ALA A 111 -90.76 -10.41 -48.09
N LEU A 112 -90.46 -9.83 -49.25
CA LEU A 112 -89.10 -9.44 -49.63
C LEU A 112 -88.56 -8.31 -48.74
N ASP A 113 -89.38 -7.31 -48.44
CA ASP A 113 -88.97 -6.19 -47.57
C ASP A 113 -88.80 -6.63 -46.10
N ALA A 114 -89.61 -7.58 -45.63
CA ALA A 114 -89.41 -8.23 -44.34
C ALA A 114 -88.05 -8.96 -44.28
N LEU A 115 -87.76 -9.82 -45.28
CA LEU A 115 -86.47 -10.52 -45.38
C LEU A 115 -85.28 -9.55 -45.46
N ARG A 116 -85.41 -8.44 -46.20
CA ARG A 116 -84.37 -7.40 -46.27
C ARG A 116 -84.13 -6.76 -44.90
N THR A 117 -85.19 -6.49 -44.15
CA THR A 117 -85.10 -5.91 -42.80
C THR A 117 -84.42 -6.87 -41.84
N ASP A 118 -84.78 -8.15 -41.87
CA ASP A 118 -84.17 -9.18 -41.02
C ASP A 118 -82.68 -9.36 -41.35
N VAL A 119 -82.32 -9.42 -42.64
CA VAL A 119 -80.91 -9.52 -43.07
C VAL A 119 -80.09 -8.30 -42.67
N GLU A 120 -80.64 -7.08 -42.80
CA GLU A 120 -79.93 -5.88 -42.33
C GLU A 120 -79.82 -5.83 -40.79
N ALA A 121 -80.82 -6.33 -40.05
CA ALA A 121 -80.75 -6.48 -38.60
C ALA A 121 -79.66 -7.48 -38.18
N GLU A 122 -79.59 -8.66 -38.81
CA GLU A 122 -78.53 -9.64 -38.55
C GLU A 122 -77.15 -9.10 -38.95
N ARG A 123 -77.05 -8.40 -40.09
CA ARG A 123 -75.81 -7.78 -40.55
C ARG A 123 -75.31 -6.72 -39.56
N THR A 124 -76.19 -5.85 -39.06
CA THR A 124 -75.82 -4.83 -38.09
C THR A 124 -75.42 -5.44 -36.75
N ALA A 125 -76.11 -6.48 -36.29
CA ALA A 125 -75.74 -7.24 -35.09
C ALA A 125 -74.36 -7.91 -35.25
N ALA A 126 -74.10 -8.56 -36.39
CA ALA A 126 -72.82 -9.19 -36.68
C ALA A 126 -71.68 -8.16 -36.76
N HIS A 127 -71.90 -6.99 -37.36
CA HIS A 127 -70.90 -5.90 -37.37
C HIS A 127 -70.62 -5.37 -35.98
N ALA A 128 -71.65 -5.23 -35.13
CA ALA A 128 -71.49 -4.80 -33.75
C ALA A 128 -70.64 -5.79 -32.93
N GLU A 129 -70.90 -7.10 -33.07
CA GLU A 129 -70.10 -8.13 -32.40
C GLU A 129 -68.66 -8.18 -32.92
N VAL A 130 -68.44 -8.06 -34.23
CA VAL A 130 -67.07 -7.97 -34.79
C VAL A 130 -66.35 -6.73 -34.26
N ALA A 131 -67.02 -5.58 -34.17
CA ALA A 131 -66.43 -4.36 -33.62
C ALA A 131 -66.05 -4.53 -32.14
N LYS A 132 -66.91 -5.19 -31.34
CA LYS A 132 -66.66 -5.50 -29.94
C LYS A 132 -65.45 -6.44 -29.78
N LEU A 133 -65.42 -7.54 -30.52
CA LEU A 133 -64.31 -8.50 -30.49
C LEU A 133 -62.98 -7.86 -30.91
N ARG A 134 -63.00 -6.97 -31.92
CA ARG A 134 -61.81 -6.21 -32.32
C ARG A 134 -61.34 -5.25 -31.23
N ALA A 135 -62.26 -4.60 -30.53
CA ALA A 135 -61.92 -3.72 -29.42
C ALA A 135 -61.34 -4.50 -28.22
N GLU A 136 -61.90 -5.68 -27.91
CA GLU A 136 -61.37 -6.58 -26.89
C GLU A 136 -59.97 -7.10 -27.27
N LEU A 137 -59.79 -7.55 -28.51
CA LEU A 137 -58.49 -7.99 -29.02
C LEU A 137 -57.44 -6.89 -28.88
N ALA A 138 -57.72 -5.68 -29.37
CA ALA A 138 -56.78 -4.56 -29.27
C ALA A 138 -56.39 -4.23 -27.82
N ARG A 139 -57.33 -4.32 -26.87
CA ARG A 139 -57.05 -4.15 -25.43
C ARG A 139 -56.14 -5.25 -24.90
N THR A 140 -56.38 -6.51 -25.29
CA THR A 140 -55.55 -7.64 -24.86
C THR A 140 -54.14 -7.60 -25.45
N GLU A 141 -54.00 -7.22 -26.71
CA GLU A 141 -52.71 -7.03 -27.38
C GLU A 141 -51.91 -5.92 -26.69
N THR A 142 -52.54 -4.77 -26.44
CA THR A 142 -51.89 -3.66 -25.71
C THR A 142 -51.45 -4.10 -24.30
N ALA A 143 -52.28 -4.86 -23.58
CA ALA A 143 -51.93 -5.37 -22.25
C ALA A 143 -50.78 -6.39 -22.30
N LEU A 144 -50.73 -7.23 -23.35
CA LEU A 144 -49.65 -8.18 -23.58
C LEU A 144 -48.34 -7.48 -23.90
N GLU A 145 -48.36 -6.46 -24.76
CA GLU A 145 -47.19 -5.63 -25.08
C GLU A 145 -46.65 -4.94 -23.82
N GLN A 146 -47.52 -4.33 -23.00
CA GLN A 146 -47.12 -3.69 -21.74
C GLN A 146 -46.47 -4.68 -20.77
N ARG A 147 -47.05 -5.88 -20.60
CA ARG A 147 -46.48 -6.93 -19.75
C ARG A 147 -45.15 -7.43 -20.27
N THR A 148 -45.02 -7.57 -21.59
CA THR A 148 -43.78 -8.02 -22.25
C THR A 148 -42.68 -6.97 -22.06
N ALA A 149 -42.99 -5.69 -22.25
CA ALA A 149 -42.07 -4.59 -21.98
C ALA A 149 -41.65 -4.54 -20.51
N ALA A 150 -42.59 -4.70 -19.57
CA ALA A 150 -42.30 -4.76 -18.14
C ALA A 150 -41.40 -5.95 -17.77
N LEU A 151 -41.64 -7.12 -18.39
CA LEU A 151 -40.84 -8.32 -18.16
C LEU A 151 -39.41 -8.16 -18.71
N LEU A 152 -39.24 -7.59 -19.90
CA LEU A 152 -37.93 -7.27 -20.44
C LEU A 152 -37.18 -6.25 -19.58
N ALA A 153 -37.86 -5.20 -19.12
CA ALA A 153 -37.27 -4.21 -18.22
C ALA A 153 -36.85 -4.82 -16.88
N ALA A 154 -37.67 -5.72 -16.32
CA ALA A 154 -37.32 -6.45 -15.10
C ALA A 154 -36.13 -7.39 -15.32
N GLN A 155 -36.03 -8.08 -16.46
CA GLN A 155 -34.89 -8.93 -16.80
C GLN A 155 -33.60 -8.14 -16.92
N VAL A 156 -33.62 -6.98 -17.60
CA VAL A 156 -32.46 -6.09 -17.66
C VAL A 156 -32.06 -5.65 -16.26
N ARG A 157 -33.01 -5.25 -15.42
CA ARG A 157 -32.73 -4.84 -14.04
C ARG A 157 -32.13 -5.96 -13.19
N ILE A 158 -32.59 -7.20 -13.37
CA ILE A 158 -32.02 -8.37 -12.70
C ILE A 158 -30.57 -8.56 -13.12
N GLN A 159 -30.26 -8.51 -14.43
CA GLN A 159 -28.89 -8.65 -14.93
C GLN A 159 -27.97 -7.54 -14.41
N GLU A 160 -28.43 -6.29 -14.36
CA GLU A 160 -27.67 -5.18 -13.77
C GLU A 160 -27.36 -5.42 -12.29
N LEU A 161 -28.34 -5.89 -11.52
CA LEU A 161 -28.17 -6.19 -10.09
C LEU A 161 -27.23 -7.38 -9.87
N GLU A 162 -27.29 -8.41 -10.72
CA GLU A 162 -26.37 -9.54 -10.69
C GLU A 162 -24.93 -9.12 -10.99
N GLN A 163 -24.72 -8.25 -11.98
CA GLN A 163 -23.41 -7.68 -12.28
C GLN A 163 -22.87 -6.83 -11.13
N ALA A 164 -23.71 -5.96 -10.55
CA ALA A 164 -23.33 -5.15 -9.39
C ALA A 164 -22.96 -6.04 -8.19
N ARG A 165 -23.75 -7.09 -7.92
CA ARG A 165 -23.48 -8.05 -6.86
C ARG A 165 -22.17 -8.82 -7.08
N ALA A 166 -21.90 -9.24 -8.31
CA ALA A 166 -20.64 -9.91 -8.65
C ALA A 166 -19.43 -8.99 -8.43
N ALA A 167 -19.53 -7.70 -8.79
CA ALA A 167 -18.50 -6.71 -8.55
C ALA A 167 -18.27 -6.47 -7.04
N ASP A 168 -19.35 -6.34 -6.27
CA ASP A 168 -19.28 -6.20 -4.80
C ASP A 168 -18.64 -7.42 -4.15
N ASP A 169 -19.01 -8.63 -4.57
CA ASP A 169 -18.45 -9.87 -4.02
C ASP A 169 -16.97 -10.02 -4.36
N ALA A 170 -16.55 -9.64 -5.58
CA ALA A 170 -15.13 -9.59 -5.95
C ALA A 170 -14.36 -8.57 -5.08
N SER A 171 -14.93 -7.39 -4.85
CA SER A 171 -14.33 -6.37 -3.96
C SER A 171 -14.22 -6.87 -2.52
N ARG A 172 -15.26 -7.51 -1.99
CA ARG A 172 -15.23 -8.14 -0.65
C ARG A 172 -14.15 -9.20 -0.54
N GLN A 173 -14.01 -10.07 -1.54
CA GLN A 173 -12.96 -11.10 -1.55
C GLN A 173 -11.56 -10.49 -1.58
N ALA A 174 -11.35 -9.45 -2.40
CA ALA A 174 -10.07 -8.73 -2.44
C ALA A 174 -9.73 -8.10 -1.07
N LEU A 175 -10.70 -7.40 -0.46
CA LEU A 175 -10.51 -6.81 0.87
C LEU A 175 -10.27 -7.87 1.96
N GLN A 176 -10.94 -9.02 1.89
CA GLN A 176 -10.69 -10.14 2.80
C GLN A 176 -9.28 -10.72 2.64
N ALA A 177 -8.80 -10.85 1.40
CA ALA A 177 -7.43 -11.30 1.12
C ALA A 177 -6.39 -10.29 1.64
N ASP A 178 -6.61 -8.99 1.43
CA ASP A 178 -5.75 -7.94 1.98
C ASP A 178 -5.73 -7.93 3.51
N LEU A 179 -6.90 -8.09 4.16
CA LEU A 179 -6.98 -8.22 5.62
C LEU A 179 -6.23 -9.45 6.12
N ALA A 180 -6.32 -10.57 5.42
CA ALA A 180 -5.58 -11.79 5.77
C ALA A 180 -4.06 -11.58 5.64
N ARG A 181 -3.61 -10.93 4.54
CA ARG A 181 -2.20 -10.57 4.35
C ARG A 181 -1.70 -9.65 5.46
N LEU A 182 -2.41 -8.54 5.73
CA LEU A 182 -2.02 -7.59 6.76
C LEU A 182 -1.97 -8.22 8.15
N LYS A 183 -2.87 -9.17 8.46
CA LYS A 183 -2.80 -9.93 9.72
C LYS A 183 -1.57 -10.83 9.78
N ALA A 184 -1.21 -11.49 8.68
CA ALA A 184 -0.01 -12.32 8.60
C ALA A 184 1.26 -11.47 8.76
N ASP A 185 1.35 -10.35 8.04
CA ASP A 185 2.48 -9.42 8.11
C ASP A 185 2.65 -8.85 9.52
N ASN A 186 1.54 -8.50 10.19
CA ASN A 186 1.58 -8.01 11.57
C ASN A 186 2.04 -9.11 12.54
N ALA A 187 1.52 -10.33 12.41
CA ALA A 187 1.98 -11.46 13.23
C ALA A 187 3.46 -11.80 13.00
N GLU A 188 3.97 -11.65 11.77
CA GLU A 188 5.39 -11.80 11.46
C GLU A 188 6.22 -10.68 12.09
N GLY A 189 5.76 -9.43 11.99
CA GLY A 189 6.37 -8.27 12.66
C GLY A 189 6.46 -8.44 14.17
N ASP A 190 5.38 -8.90 14.81
CA ASP A 190 5.35 -9.17 16.25
C ASP A 190 6.36 -10.26 16.65
N ARG A 191 6.48 -11.33 15.85
CA ARG A 191 7.48 -12.39 16.08
C ARG A 191 8.90 -11.84 15.92
N ALA A 192 9.16 -11.05 14.89
CA ALA A 192 10.47 -10.43 14.66
C ALA A 192 10.85 -9.48 15.81
N LEU A 193 9.91 -8.68 16.30
CA LEU A 193 10.12 -7.81 17.46
C LEU A 193 10.36 -8.60 18.75
N ALA A 194 9.61 -9.68 18.98
CA ALA A 194 9.81 -10.54 20.14
C ALA A 194 11.20 -11.20 20.10
N GLN A 195 11.62 -11.70 18.93
CA GLN A 195 12.93 -12.29 18.72
C GLN A 195 14.04 -11.25 18.95
N ALA A 196 13.94 -10.07 18.35
CA ALA A 196 14.92 -9.00 18.54
C ALA A 196 15.05 -8.60 20.01
N ARG A 197 13.93 -8.50 20.75
CA ARG A 197 13.95 -8.22 22.19
C ARG A 197 14.65 -9.31 22.99
N ALA A 198 14.42 -10.59 22.65
CA ALA A 198 15.10 -11.71 23.30
C ALA A 198 16.62 -11.70 23.02
N ASP A 199 17.00 -11.43 21.77
CA ASP A 199 18.41 -11.34 21.37
C ASP A 199 19.12 -10.17 22.05
N PHE A 200 18.49 -8.99 22.11
CA PHE A 200 19.01 -7.83 22.84
C PHE A 200 19.16 -8.11 24.34
N THR A 201 18.19 -8.79 24.96
CA THR A 201 18.27 -9.17 26.38
C THR A 201 19.47 -10.08 26.60
N THR A 202 19.64 -11.09 25.75
CA THR A 202 20.79 -12.00 25.80
C THR A 202 22.13 -11.27 25.62
N GLN A 203 22.19 -10.30 24.70
CA GLN A 203 23.39 -9.48 24.51
C GLN A 203 23.68 -8.58 25.72
N LEU A 204 22.65 -7.98 26.33
CA LEU A 204 22.79 -7.18 27.55
C LEU A 204 23.30 -8.02 28.73
N ASP A 205 22.79 -9.23 28.91
CA ASP A 205 23.25 -10.11 29.97
C ASP A 205 24.71 -10.54 29.75
N ARG A 206 25.10 -10.86 28.52
CA ARG A 206 26.52 -11.10 28.19
C ARG A 206 27.41 -9.90 28.51
N LEU A 207 26.99 -8.69 28.13
CA LEU A 207 27.76 -7.47 28.43
C LEU A 207 27.85 -7.21 29.95
N ARG A 208 26.80 -7.49 30.71
CA ARG A 208 26.81 -7.41 32.17
C ARG A 208 27.77 -8.43 32.79
N ASP A 209 27.76 -9.67 32.30
CA ASP A 209 28.68 -10.70 32.76
C ASP A 209 30.14 -10.34 32.43
N ASP A 210 30.40 -9.83 31.23
CA ASP A 210 31.73 -9.38 30.80
C ASP A 210 32.22 -8.20 31.66
N ALA A 211 31.36 -7.22 31.92
CA ALA A 211 31.64 -6.10 32.80
C ALA A 211 31.92 -6.58 34.24
N GLY A 212 31.11 -7.50 34.77
CA GLY A 212 31.32 -8.11 36.08
C GLY A 212 32.68 -8.80 36.19
N ARG A 213 33.07 -9.60 35.18
CA ARG A 213 34.40 -10.25 35.14
C ARG A 213 35.54 -9.23 35.02
N ALA A 214 35.34 -8.13 34.30
CA ALA A 214 36.33 -7.05 34.21
C ALA A 214 36.50 -6.34 35.56
N GLU A 215 35.39 -6.02 36.25
CA GLU A 215 35.42 -5.46 37.60
C GLU A 215 36.12 -6.38 38.61
N GLU A 216 35.86 -7.69 38.56
CA GLU A 216 36.53 -8.67 39.42
C GLU A 216 38.04 -8.70 39.17
N ARG A 217 38.47 -8.68 37.90
CA ARG A 217 39.88 -8.62 37.53
C ARG A 217 40.53 -7.32 38.02
N LEU A 218 39.85 -6.19 37.88
CA LEU A 218 40.31 -4.89 38.37
C LEU A 218 40.47 -4.92 39.90
N ARG A 219 39.44 -5.36 40.64
CA ARG A 219 39.50 -5.53 42.10
C ARG A 219 40.64 -6.47 42.53
N ALA A 220 40.89 -7.55 41.78
CA ALA A 220 42.00 -8.45 42.04
C ALA A 220 43.37 -7.82 41.76
N SER A 221 43.50 -7.00 40.71
CA SER A 221 44.73 -6.23 40.46
C SER A 221 44.95 -5.13 41.52
N GLU A 222 43.90 -4.41 41.93
CA GLU A 222 43.98 -3.41 42.99
C GLU A 222 44.43 -4.03 44.31
N LYS A 223 43.85 -5.17 44.71
CA LYS A 223 44.28 -5.90 45.91
C LYS A 223 45.75 -6.32 45.85
N ARG A 224 46.22 -6.82 44.70
CA ARG A 224 47.63 -7.18 44.51
C ARG A 224 48.54 -5.96 44.60
N ALA A 225 48.19 -4.86 43.94
CA ALA A 225 48.95 -3.61 43.98
C ALA A 225 49.03 -3.04 45.42
N LEU A 226 47.93 -3.08 46.18
CA LEU A 226 47.94 -2.66 47.59
C LEU A 226 48.87 -3.54 48.45
N GLN A 227 48.85 -4.87 48.24
CA GLN A 227 49.76 -5.77 48.94
C GLN A 227 51.23 -5.54 48.56
N GLU A 228 51.52 -5.24 47.30
CA GLU A 228 52.86 -4.86 46.85
C GLU A 228 53.31 -3.55 47.49
N ILE A 229 52.45 -2.53 47.51
CA ILE A 229 52.73 -1.26 48.21
C ILE A 229 53.03 -1.50 49.69
N ASP A 230 52.25 -2.35 50.38
CA ASP A 230 52.49 -2.67 51.79
C ASP A 230 53.80 -3.44 51.99
N ARG A 231 54.15 -4.37 51.09
CA ARG A 231 55.45 -5.06 51.11
C ARG A 231 56.61 -4.09 50.92
N GLU A 232 56.52 -3.18 49.96
CA GLU A 232 57.53 -2.15 49.71
C GLU A 232 57.64 -1.18 50.89
N ARG A 233 56.52 -0.78 51.51
CA ARG A 233 56.53 0.03 52.74
C ARG A 233 57.22 -0.69 53.90
N LEU A 234 56.97 -1.98 54.08
CA LEU A 234 57.63 -2.78 55.11
C LEU A 234 59.12 -2.96 54.82
N ALA A 235 59.50 -3.18 53.56
CA ALA A 235 60.89 -3.27 53.13
C ALA A 235 61.63 -1.94 53.35
N ALA A 236 61.04 -0.83 52.93
CA ALA A 236 61.55 0.52 53.17
C ALA A 236 61.71 0.81 54.67
N ALA A 237 60.72 0.45 55.50
CA ALA A 237 60.82 0.62 56.95
C ALA A 237 61.93 -0.26 57.58
N ARG A 238 62.19 -1.46 57.06
CA ARG A 238 63.32 -2.30 57.50
C ARG A 238 64.65 -1.70 57.10
N LEU A 239 64.80 -1.28 55.83
CA LEU A 239 66.00 -0.61 55.34
C LEU A 239 66.29 0.67 56.11
N GLN A 240 65.25 1.46 56.43
CA GLN A 240 65.42 2.66 57.26
C GLN A 240 65.97 2.31 58.64
N LYS A 241 65.43 1.28 59.32
CA LYS A 241 65.96 0.82 60.62
C LYS A 241 67.40 0.31 60.52
N GLU A 242 67.76 -0.37 59.44
CA GLU A 242 69.14 -0.83 59.21
C GLU A 242 70.09 0.36 58.97
N LEU A 243 69.67 1.36 58.19
CA LEU A 243 70.40 2.61 58.00
C LEU A 243 70.59 3.34 59.32
N ASP A 244 69.54 3.51 60.13
CA ASP A 244 69.61 4.15 61.43
C ASP A 244 70.56 3.38 62.39
N ALA A 245 70.51 2.04 62.37
CA ALA A 245 71.41 1.20 63.15
C ALA A 245 72.87 1.30 62.68
N MET A 246 73.12 1.36 61.36
CA MET A 246 74.45 1.55 60.80
C MET A 246 74.98 2.96 61.09
N ALA A 247 74.14 3.98 61.01
CA ALA A 247 74.46 5.35 61.40
C ALA A 247 74.83 5.40 62.89
N SER A 248 74.04 4.81 63.78
CA SER A 248 74.36 4.75 65.21
C SER A 248 75.66 3.98 65.50
N ARG A 249 75.93 2.87 64.81
CA ARG A 249 77.21 2.15 64.92
C ARG A 249 78.39 3.00 64.43
N ALA A 250 78.21 3.75 63.34
CA ALA A 250 79.23 4.66 62.83
C ALA A 250 79.50 5.79 63.85
N GLU A 251 78.45 6.40 64.41
CA GLU A 251 78.57 7.40 65.48
C GLU A 251 79.28 6.84 66.72
N GLN A 252 78.97 5.61 67.15
CA GLN A 252 79.65 4.95 68.27
C GLN A 252 81.14 4.69 67.96
N ARG A 253 81.47 4.25 66.75
CA ARG A 253 82.86 4.06 66.31
C ARG A 253 83.60 5.39 66.27
N ASP A 254 82.98 6.44 65.74
CA ASP A 254 83.55 7.78 65.70
C ASP A 254 83.75 8.34 67.12
N ALA A 255 82.80 8.15 68.02
CA ALA A 255 82.94 8.52 69.43
C ALA A 255 84.07 7.74 70.11
N ARG A 256 84.20 6.43 69.85
CA ARG A 256 85.32 5.62 70.35
C ARG A 256 86.65 6.10 69.80
N ASN A 257 86.75 6.33 68.49
CA ASN A 257 87.96 6.87 67.86
C ASN A 257 88.33 8.25 68.44
N ARG A 258 87.34 9.13 68.70
CA ARG A 258 87.56 10.43 69.37
C ARG A 258 88.06 10.25 70.80
N ASN A 259 87.54 9.28 71.55
CA ASN A 259 88.00 8.99 72.90
C ASN A 259 89.41 8.39 72.90
N ASP A 260 89.70 7.47 71.98
CA ASP A 260 91.02 6.85 71.82
C ASP A 260 92.06 7.91 71.39
N THR A 261 91.72 8.82 70.47
CA THR A 261 92.61 9.93 70.11
C THR A 261 92.80 10.91 71.26
N ALA A 262 91.76 11.24 72.03
CA ALA A 262 91.89 12.06 73.24
C ALA A 262 92.77 11.38 74.31
N ALA A 263 92.63 10.06 74.51
CA ALA A 263 93.46 9.28 75.42
C ALA A 263 94.93 9.25 74.96
N LEU A 264 95.19 9.04 73.68
CA LEU A 264 96.53 9.12 73.10
C LEU A 264 97.12 10.53 73.23
N GLN A 265 96.32 11.58 73.03
CA GLN A 265 96.73 12.96 73.27
C GLN A 265 97.08 13.22 74.74
N ALA A 266 96.30 12.68 75.68
CA ALA A 266 96.59 12.76 77.11
C ALA A 266 97.88 12.00 77.47
N GLN A 267 98.07 10.78 76.97
CA GLN A 267 99.31 10.00 77.16
C GLN A 267 100.54 10.73 76.60
N LEU A 268 100.40 11.36 75.43
CA LEU A 268 101.43 12.20 74.84
C LEU A 268 101.71 13.42 75.74
N GLY A 269 100.67 14.08 76.25
CA GLY A 269 100.78 15.17 77.22
C GLY A 269 101.53 14.75 78.49
N ASP A 270 101.18 13.60 79.08
CA ASP A 270 101.85 13.03 80.25
C ASP A 270 103.29 12.62 79.97
N ALA A 271 103.59 12.09 78.79
CA ALA A 271 104.95 11.74 78.37
C ALA A 271 105.80 13.02 78.19
N LEU A 272 105.25 14.05 77.55
CA LEU A 272 105.90 15.35 77.41
C LEU A 272 106.12 16.01 78.77
N HIS A 273 105.16 15.94 79.69
CA HIS A 273 105.32 16.43 81.05
C HIS A 273 106.43 15.65 81.80
N ARG A 274 106.45 14.31 81.71
CA ARG A 274 107.52 13.48 82.28
C ARG A 274 108.89 13.80 81.70
N CYS A 275 108.99 14.01 80.38
CA CYS A 275 110.21 14.49 79.75
C CYS A 275 110.61 15.87 80.29
N GLY A 276 109.66 16.80 80.46
CA GLY A 276 109.92 18.09 81.08
C GLY A 276 110.40 17.99 82.52
N VAL A 277 109.80 17.11 83.34
CA VAL A 277 110.23 16.85 84.73
C VAL A 277 111.62 16.22 84.76
N LEU A 278 111.89 15.20 83.94
CA LEU A 278 113.21 14.57 83.85
C LEU A 278 114.27 15.55 83.37
N GLN A 279 113.92 16.45 82.45
CA GLN A 279 114.81 17.50 81.99
C GLN A 279 115.07 18.52 83.11
N GLY A 280 114.06 18.90 83.90
CA GLY A 280 114.25 19.71 85.10
C GLY A 280 115.08 19.02 86.19
N GLN A 281 114.94 17.71 86.36
CA GLN A 281 115.79 16.91 87.26
C GLN A 281 117.23 16.83 86.76
N LEU A 282 117.43 16.71 85.45
CA LEU A 282 118.76 16.73 84.83
C LEU A 282 119.41 18.11 84.98
N ASP A 283 118.68 19.19 84.73
CA ASP A 283 119.15 20.56 84.93
C ASP A 283 119.50 20.81 86.41
N GLY A 284 118.67 20.30 87.32
CA GLY A 284 118.96 20.30 88.76
C GLY A 284 120.21 19.49 89.11
N ALA A 285 120.39 18.30 88.54
CA ALA A 285 121.56 17.46 88.74
C ALA A 285 122.83 18.14 88.21
N LEU A 286 122.78 18.72 87.00
CA LEU A 286 123.88 19.48 86.41
C LEU A 286 124.23 20.71 87.24
N ALA A 287 123.25 21.42 87.80
CA ALA A 287 123.49 22.52 88.73
C ALA A 287 124.16 22.05 90.03
N THR A 288 123.75 20.90 90.58
CA THR A 288 124.42 20.31 91.76
C THR A 288 125.84 19.82 91.44
N ASP A 289 126.07 19.29 90.24
CA ASP A 289 127.40 18.84 89.83
C ASP A 289 128.32 20.03 89.54
N ALA A 290 127.80 21.13 89.00
CA ALA A 290 128.53 22.39 88.88
C ALA A 290 128.89 22.98 90.27
N ALA A 291 128.02 22.84 91.28
CA ALA A 291 128.31 23.25 92.65
C ALA A 291 129.39 22.36 93.29
N ARG A 292 129.29 21.02 93.15
CA ARG A 292 130.31 20.06 93.61
C ARG A 292 131.65 20.23 92.90
N GLY A 293 131.63 20.60 91.62
CA GLY A 293 132.82 20.92 90.84
C GLY A 293 133.57 22.12 91.43
N LYS A 294 132.85 23.16 91.87
CA LYS A 294 133.45 24.31 92.57
C LYS A 294 134.05 23.91 93.92
N GLU A 295 133.36 23.08 94.70
CA GLU A 295 133.87 22.58 95.99
C GLU A 295 135.14 21.71 95.85
N LEU A 296 135.24 20.92 94.77
CA LEU A 296 136.44 20.11 94.47
C LEU A 296 137.63 20.95 93.98
N GLU A 297 137.40 22.08 93.31
CA GLU A 297 138.46 23.02 92.96
C GLU A 297 139.03 23.73 94.18
N ASP A 298 138.20 24.08 95.15
CA ASP A 298 138.62 24.73 96.39
C ASP A 298 139.40 23.76 97.30
N LEU A 299 138.99 22.49 97.42
CA LEU A 299 139.73 21.45 98.15
C LEU A 299 141.08 21.08 97.50
N ARG A 300 141.20 21.16 96.16
CA ARG A 300 142.48 20.95 95.46
C ARG A 300 143.48 22.08 95.71
N ARG A 301 143.02 23.30 95.99
CA ARG A 301 143.89 24.43 96.37
C ARG A 301 144.46 24.26 97.79
N GLU A 302 143.70 23.69 98.71
CA GLU A 302 144.16 23.45 100.10
C GLU A 302 145.22 22.33 100.20
N MET A 303 145.10 21.27 99.39
CA MET A 303 146.05 20.15 99.39
C MET A 303 147.45 20.50 98.82
N ALA A 304 147.58 21.61 98.09
CA ALA A 304 148.85 22.05 97.50
C ALA A 304 149.82 22.72 98.51
N VAL A 305 149.34 23.13 99.70
CA VAL A 305 150.14 23.89 100.68
C VAL A 305 150.90 22.99 101.66
N LEU A 306 150.49 21.73 101.86
CA LEU A 306 151.07 20.81 102.86
C LEU A 306 152.24 19.93 102.35
N ALA A 307 152.71 20.15 101.12
CA ALA A 307 153.73 19.33 100.44
C ALA A 307 155.20 19.80 100.60
N ARG A 308 155.68 20.09 101.82
CA ARG A 308 157.11 20.42 102.09
C ARG A 308 157.69 19.76 103.36
N ARG A 309 157.93 18.44 103.36
CA ARG A 309 159.08 17.80 104.06
C ARG A 309 159.22 16.28 103.76
N ALA A 310 160.41 15.92 103.28
CA ALA A 310 161.08 14.60 103.22
C ALA A 310 160.70 13.57 102.10
N PRO A 311 161.68 12.77 101.59
CA PRO A 311 161.82 12.54 100.14
C PRO A 311 162.08 11.08 99.64
N ALA A 312 162.15 10.95 98.30
CA ALA A 312 162.85 9.95 97.45
C ALA A 312 162.23 8.53 97.32
N ARG A 313 162.20 7.81 96.18
CA ARG A 313 162.89 7.90 94.87
C ARG A 313 162.25 6.90 93.87
N GLY A 314 162.11 7.29 92.58
CA GLY A 314 162.21 6.40 91.38
C GLY A 314 160.99 5.54 91.01
N VAL A 315 160.64 5.25 89.75
CA VAL A 315 161.30 5.31 88.43
C VAL A 315 160.21 5.05 87.34
N LYS A 316 160.18 5.87 86.25
CA LYS A 316 159.95 5.61 84.78
C LYS A 316 158.76 4.70 84.34
N THR A 317 158.07 4.81 83.19
CA THR A 317 158.20 5.43 81.85
C THR A 317 156.89 5.11 81.08
N ALA A 318 156.25 6.07 80.37
CA ALA A 318 156.14 6.13 78.90
C ALA A 318 154.89 5.38 78.29
N PRO A 319 154.45 5.65 77.03
CA PRO A 319 153.05 6.01 76.71
C PRO A 319 152.49 5.26 75.46
N ALA A 320 151.49 5.88 74.79
CA ALA A 320 150.95 5.61 73.43
C ALA A 320 149.87 4.50 73.36
N ALA A 321 148.91 4.45 72.43
CA ALA A 321 148.31 5.36 71.45
C ALA A 321 147.09 4.62 70.84
N GLN A 322 146.13 5.40 70.31
CA GLN A 322 145.36 5.16 69.07
C GLN A 322 144.38 3.97 68.85
N ARG A 323 143.28 4.36 68.19
CA ARG A 323 142.64 3.78 66.97
C ARG A 323 141.42 2.84 67.10
N SER A 324 140.33 3.29 66.45
CA SER A 324 139.42 2.62 65.49
C SER A 324 139.25 1.08 65.58
N ASP A 325 138.01 0.57 65.46
CA ASP A 325 137.32 0.30 64.17
C ASP A 325 135.99 -0.47 64.33
N ARG A 326 135.10 -0.24 63.35
CA ARG A 326 134.17 -1.14 62.62
C ARG A 326 133.56 -2.44 63.21
N ARG A 327 132.22 -2.51 63.01
CA ARG A 327 131.36 -3.57 62.41
C ARG A 327 131.38 -5.02 62.96
N ALA A 328 130.17 -5.55 63.21
CA ALA A 328 129.74 -6.85 62.66
C ALA A 328 128.20 -6.97 62.58
N ARG A 329 127.73 -7.61 61.50
CA ARG A 329 126.38 -8.13 61.26
C ARG A 329 126.35 -9.61 61.68
N THR A 330 125.19 -10.14 62.04
CA THR A 330 124.81 -11.53 61.73
C THR A 330 123.30 -11.69 61.57
N ARG A 331 122.93 -12.57 60.63
CA ARG A 331 121.60 -13.01 60.18
C ARG A 331 121.35 -14.46 60.64
N GLN A 332 120.09 -14.84 60.85
CA GLN A 332 119.48 -16.14 60.49
C GLN A 332 117.95 -16.01 60.69
N ARG A 333 117.04 -16.13 59.68
CA ARG A 333 116.50 -17.29 58.91
C ARG A 333 115.93 -18.41 59.82
N ALA A 334 114.77 -19.06 59.60
CA ALA A 334 113.74 -19.11 58.54
C ALA A 334 112.47 -19.82 59.13
N GLY A 335 111.25 -19.61 58.61
CA GLY A 335 110.41 -20.62 57.90
C GLY A 335 109.64 -21.56 58.85
N ASP A 336 108.36 -21.94 58.72
CA ASP A 336 107.61 -22.32 57.51
C ASP A 336 106.09 -22.59 57.83
N ALA A 337 105.26 -22.57 56.78
CA ALA A 337 104.00 -23.31 56.52
C ALA A 337 102.79 -23.25 57.52
N SER A 338 101.51 -23.27 57.13
CA SER A 338 100.81 -23.50 55.86
C SER A 338 99.32 -23.15 56.03
N ARG A 339 98.66 -23.00 54.87
CA ARG A 339 97.23 -22.89 54.52
C ARG A 339 96.15 -23.18 55.56
#